data_AF-A0A957P2Y2-F1
#
_entry.id   AF-A0A957P2Y2-F1
#
_cell.length_a   1.000
_cell.length_b   1.000
_cell.length_c   1.000
_cell.angle_alpha   90.00
_cell.angle_beta   90.00
_cell.angle_gamma   90.00
#
_symmetry.space_group_name_H-M   'P 1'
#
loop_
_entity.id
_entity.type
_entity.pdbx_description
1 polymer ?
#
loop_
_entity_poly.entity_id
_entity_poly.type
_entity_poly.pdbx_seq_one_letter_code
_entity_poly.pdbx_strand_id
1 'polypeptide(L)'
;MSTPFDPTEHSHRRRNPLTGDWVVVSPHRMKRPWQGQVEKAPPDTRPSYDPTCYLCPGNERAGGKQNPAYADVYVFDNDFAALVNNGPSGDVGQGELFQATAEPGV
;
A
#
# COMPACT_ATOMS: atom_id res chain seq x y z
N MET A 1 10.18 45.93 10.04
CA MET A 1 8.83 45.32 10.03
C MET A 1 8.98 43.86 9.64
N SER A 2 8.29 42.95 10.32
CA SER A 2 8.35 41.50 10.03
C SER A 2 7.51 41.18 8.80
N THR A 3 8.01 40.34 7.90
CA THR A 3 7.23 39.82 6.77
C THR A 3 6.06 38.98 7.30
N PRO A 4 4.82 39.16 6.81
CA PRO A 4 3.70 38.32 7.18
C PRO A 4 3.94 36.87 6.74
N PHE A 5 3.38 35.93 7.49
CA PHE A 5 3.43 34.52 7.11
C PHE A 5 2.59 34.27 5.84
N ASP A 6 3.23 33.74 4.80
CA ASP A 6 2.57 33.22 3.61
C ASP A 6 2.86 31.70 3.48
N PRO A 7 1.85 30.82 3.56
CA PRO A 7 2.04 29.38 3.45
C PRO A 7 2.48 28.91 2.05
N THR A 8 2.36 29.73 1.00
CA THR A 8 2.88 29.35 -0.33
C THR A 8 4.38 29.55 -0.45
N GLU A 9 4.97 30.39 0.40
CA GLU A 9 6.39 30.74 0.37
C GLU A 9 7.16 30.15 1.57
N HIS A 10 6.54 30.17 2.76
CA HIS A 10 7.19 29.82 4.01
C HIS A 10 6.93 28.37 4.43
N SER A 11 7.98 27.72 4.95
CA SER A 11 7.87 26.38 5.50
C SER A 11 6.94 26.36 6.72
N HIS A 12 6.08 25.34 6.79
CA HIS A 12 5.09 25.20 7.85
C HIS A 12 4.71 23.74 8.07
N ARG A 13 3.85 23.47 9.06
CA ARG A 13 3.28 22.16 9.30
C ARG A 13 1.77 22.18 9.16
N ARG A 14 1.19 21.10 8.63
CA ARG A 14 -0.26 20.86 8.58
C ARG A 14 -0.61 19.60 9.35
N ARG A 15 -1.64 19.64 10.18
CA ARG A 15 -2.09 18.47 10.95
C ARG A 15 -3.02 17.63 10.09
N ASN A 16 -2.77 16.33 10.03
CA ASN A 16 -3.73 15.35 9.49
C ASN A 16 -4.74 15.01 10.60
N PRO A 17 -6.03 15.36 10.46
CA PRO A 17 -7.01 15.07 11.50
C PRO A 17 -7.34 13.59 11.65
N LEU A 18 -7.09 12.76 10.62
CA LEU A 18 -7.38 11.32 10.65
C LEU A 18 -6.34 10.54 11.46
N THR A 19 -5.06 10.92 11.37
CA THR A 19 -3.96 10.23 12.08
C THR A 19 -3.47 10.98 13.31
N GLY A 20 -3.74 12.29 13.39
CA GLY A 20 -3.21 13.17 14.43
C GLY A 20 -1.81 13.73 14.13
N ASP A 21 -1.12 13.19 13.12
CA ASP A 21 0.25 13.54 12.76
C ASP A 21 0.36 14.92 12.10
N TRP A 22 1.59 15.42 12.02
CA TRP A 22 1.93 16.66 11.32
C TRP A 22 2.81 16.40 10.11
N VAL A 23 2.44 17.00 8.99
CA VAL A 23 3.24 16.99 7.75
C VAL A 23 4.00 18.29 7.63
N VAL A 24 5.33 18.20 7.45
CA VAL A 24 6.18 19.37 7.16
C VAL A 24 6.06 19.72 5.68
N VAL A 25 5.73 20.97 5.39
CA VAL A 25 5.61 21.53 4.05
C VAL A 25 6.76 22.50 3.82
N SER A 26 7.56 22.26 2.76
CA SER A 26 8.63 23.15 2.32
C SER A 26 8.39 23.51 0.84
N PRO A 27 7.69 24.64 0.55
CA PRO A 27 7.17 24.94 -0.78
C PRO A 27 8.22 24.97 -1.89
N HIS A 28 9.46 25.33 -1.55
CA HIS A 28 10.56 25.47 -2.51
C HIS A 28 11.41 24.22 -2.71
N ARG A 29 11.06 23.09 -2.09
CA ARG A 29 11.91 21.89 -2.09
C ARG A 29 12.17 21.33 -3.49
N MET A 30 11.22 21.48 -4.41
CA MET A 30 11.35 21.03 -5.81
C MET A 30 12.35 21.86 -6.63
N LYS A 31 12.80 23.03 -6.16
CA LYS A 31 13.83 23.85 -6.85
C LYS A 31 15.24 23.24 -6.74
N ARG A 32 15.42 22.19 -5.93
CA ARG A 32 16.72 21.51 -5.78
C ARG A 32 17.00 20.68 -7.03
N PRO A 33 18.23 20.73 -7.59
CA PRO A 33 18.61 19.87 -8.69
C PRO A 33 18.38 18.40 -8.34
N TRP A 34 17.69 17.66 -9.22
CA TRP A 34 17.52 16.23 -9.09
C TRP A 34 18.60 15.50 -9.88
N GLN A 35 19.45 14.75 -9.19
CA GLN A 35 20.47 13.87 -9.77
C GLN A 35 20.32 12.41 -9.30
N GLY A 36 19.18 12.12 -8.69
CA GLY A 36 18.87 10.78 -8.17
C GLY A 36 18.18 9.90 -9.21
N GLN A 37 17.54 8.86 -8.72
CA GLN A 37 16.78 7.89 -9.50
C GLN A 37 15.65 8.54 -10.31
N VAL A 38 15.45 8.09 -11.54
CA VAL A 38 14.28 8.46 -12.34
C VAL A 38 13.52 7.18 -12.65
N GLU A 39 12.27 7.12 -12.22
CA GLU A 39 11.42 5.95 -12.44
C GLU A 39 11.10 5.78 -13.93
N LYS A 40 11.08 4.54 -14.39
CA LYS A 40 10.57 4.22 -15.73
C LYS A 40 9.05 4.23 -15.69
N ALA A 41 8.43 4.91 -16.64
CA ALA A 41 7.00 4.75 -16.86
C ALA A 41 6.71 3.29 -17.27
N PRO A 42 5.63 2.67 -16.76
CA PRO A 42 5.21 1.38 -17.24
C PRO A 42 4.81 1.47 -18.73
N PRO A 43 4.93 0.40 -19.51
CA PRO A 43 4.50 0.40 -20.90
C PRO A 43 2.98 0.60 -21.02
N ASP A 44 2.58 1.44 -21.98
CA ASP A 44 1.18 1.79 -22.22
C ASP A 44 0.39 0.66 -22.89
N THR A 45 1.06 -0.23 -23.63
CA THR A 45 0.41 -1.33 -24.34
C THR A 45 0.48 -2.62 -23.52
N ARG A 46 -0.67 -3.06 -22.98
CA ARG A 46 -0.84 -4.36 -22.32
C ARG A 46 -1.86 -5.20 -23.09
N PRO A 47 -1.66 -6.52 -23.21
CA PRO A 47 -2.65 -7.37 -23.86
C PRO A 47 -3.94 -7.41 -23.02
N SER A 48 -5.09 -7.60 -23.68
CA SER A 48 -6.37 -7.80 -23.00
C SER A 48 -6.43 -9.13 -22.25
N TYR A 49 -5.59 -10.09 -22.64
CA TYR A 49 -5.47 -11.39 -22.00
C TYR A 49 -4.03 -11.92 -22.16
N ASP A 50 -3.50 -12.49 -21.09
CA ASP A 50 -2.20 -13.14 -21.06
C ASP A 50 -2.37 -14.58 -20.55
N PRO A 51 -2.01 -15.62 -21.33
CA PRO A 51 -2.19 -17.02 -20.93
C PRO A 51 -1.33 -17.44 -19.73
N THR A 52 -0.36 -16.61 -19.33
CA THR A 52 0.51 -16.85 -18.17
C THR A 52 0.10 -16.05 -16.93
N CYS A 53 -0.90 -15.17 -17.04
CA CYS A 53 -1.35 -14.32 -15.94
C CYS A 53 -2.24 -15.09 -14.95
N TYR A 54 -1.78 -15.20 -13.70
CA TYR A 54 -2.50 -15.86 -12.60
C TYR A 54 -3.82 -15.19 -12.20
N LEU A 55 -4.05 -13.95 -12.66
CA LEU A 55 -5.30 -13.23 -12.42
C LEU A 55 -6.29 -13.36 -13.57
N CYS A 56 -5.88 -13.78 -14.77
CA CYS A 56 -6.76 -13.78 -15.93
C CYS A 56 -7.84 -14.89 -15.87
N PRO A 57 -9.00 -14.68 -16.53
CA PRO A 57 -10.08 -15.68 -16.58
C PRO A 57 -9.60 -16.97 -17.22
N GLY A 58 -9.99 -18.12 -16.66
CA GLY A 58 -9.61 -19.41 -17.25
C GLY A 58 -8.12 -19.75 -17.16
N ASN A 59 -7.30 -18.99 -16.43
CA ASN A 59 -5.92 -19.38 -16.11
C ASN A 59 -5.78 -20.00 -14.72
N GLU A 60 -4.79 -20.87 -14.57
CA GLU A 60 -4.34 -21.36 -13.27
C GLU A 60 -3.78 -20.20 -12.45
N ARG A 61 -4.01 -20.19 -11.13
CA ARG A 61 -3.46 -19.23 -10.17
C ARG A 61 -2.13 -19.72 -9.62
N ALA A 62 -1.41 -18.84 -8.94
CA ALA A 62 -0.15 -19.18 -8.26
C ALA A 62 -0.32 -20.28 -7.19
N GLY A 63 -1.50 -20.41 -6.58
CA GLY A 63 -1.82 -21.51 -5.65
C GLY A 63 -2.32 -22.80 -6.30
N GLY A 64 -2.24 -22.93 -7.63
CA GLY A 64 -2.64 -24.12 -8.38
C GLY A 64 -4.14 -24.28 -8.60
N LYS A 65 -4.96 -23.33 -8.14
CA LYS A 65 -6.41 -23.31 -8.41
C LYS A 65 -6.68 -22.71 -9.79
N GLN A 66 -7.75 -23.14 -10.44
CA GLN A 66 -8.15 -22.63 -11.75
C GLN A 66 -9.12 -21.46 -11.59
N ASN A 67 -8.85 -20.32 -12.24
CA ASN A 67 -9.84 -19.23 -12.31
C ASN A 67 -11.03 -19.66 -13.18
N PRO A 68 -12.26 -19.30 -12.80
CA PRO A 68 -13.41 -19.45 -13.69
C PRO A 68 -13.23 -18.55 -14.92
N ALA A 69 -13.96 -18.85 -16.00
CA ALA A 69 -14.08 -18.00 -17.17
C ALA A 69 -15.01 -16.81 -16.88
N TYR A 70 -14.60 -15.94 -15.95
CA TYR A 70 -15.37 -14.77 -15.56
C TYR A 70 -15.33 -13.70 -16.66
N ALA A 71 -16.43 -12.96 -16.81
CA ALA A 71 -16.55 -11.86 -17.77
C ALA A 71 -16.41 -10.46 -17.15
N ASP A 72 -16.46 -10.38 -15.83
CA ASP A 72 -16.41 -9.14 -15.04
C ASP A 72 -15.68 -9.42 -13.70
N VAL A 73 -15.83 -8.58 -12.68
CA VAL A 73 -15.15 -8.73 -11.39
C VAL A 73 -15.25 -10.14 -10.81
N TYR A 74 -14.09 -10.71 -10.48
CA TYR A 74 -13.96 -11.97 -9.77
C TYR A 74 -13.20 -11.77 -8.46
N VAL A 75 -13.76 -12.29 -7.37
CA VAL A 75 -13.19 -12.21 -6.01
C VAL A 75 -12.85 -13.63 -5.55
N PHE A 76 -11.68 -13.78 -4.93
CA PHE A 76 -11.22 -15.07 -4.43
C PHE A 76 -10.33 -14.89 -3.19
N ASP A 77 -10.25 -15.93 -2.36
CA ASP A 77 -9.30 -15.97 -1.24
C ASP A 77 -7.86 -16.00 -1.75
N ASN A 78 -7.06 -15.03 -1.29
CA ASN A 78 -5.65 -14.93 -1.67
C ASN A 78 -4.92 -16.25 -1.40
N ASP A 79 -4.20 -16.74 -2.41
CA ASP A 79 -3.42 -18.00 -2.33
C ASP A 79 -2.41 -17.99 -1.18
N PHE A 80 -1.90 -16.81 -0.82
CA PHE A 80 -0.92 -16.59 0.25
C PHE A 80 -1.43 -15.47 1.18
N ALA A 81 -2.60 -15.69 1.77
CA ALA A 81 -3.24 -14.70 2.64
C ALA A 81 -2.35 -14.27 3.81
N ALA A 82 -2.30 -12.96 4.08
CA ALA A 82 -1.54 -12.40 5.20
C ALA A 82 -2.15 -12.76 6.57
N LEU A 83 -3.46 -13.04 6.60
CA LEU A 83 -4.22 -13.45 7.77
C LEU A 83 -5.05 -14.68 7.42
N VAL A 84 -5.28 -15.54 8.41
CA VAL A 84 -6.10 -16.74 8.26
C VAL A 84 -7.32 -16.67 9.17
N ASN A 85 -8.45 -17.14 8.66
CA ASN A 85 -9.68 -17.20 9.45
C ASN A 85 -9.55 -18.30 10.49
N ASN A 86 -10.09 -18.04 11.69
CA ASN A 86 -10.00 -18.95 12.84
C ASN A 86 -8.55 -19.29 13.27
N GLY A 87 -7.62 -18.34 13.14
CA GLY A 87 -6.31 -18.44 13.77
C GLY A 87 -6.41 -18.60 15.29
N PRO A 88 -5.40 -19.18 15.96
CA PRO A 88 -5.40 -19.32 17.41
C PRO A 88 -5.44 -17.93 18.08
N SER A 89 -6.15 -17.81 19.20
CA SER A 89 -6.12 -16.61 20.04
C SER A 89 -5.07 -16.75 21.14
N GLY A 90 -4.49 -15.63 21.56
CA GLY A 90 -3.60 -15.59 22.73
C GLY A 90 -2.61 -14.44 22.69
N ASP A 91 -2.01 -14.20 23.85
CA ASP A 91 -0.97 -13.19 24.04
C ASP A 91 0.28 -13.86 24.62
N VAL A 92 1.45 -13.41 24.18
CA VAL A 92 2.75 -13.84 24.71
C VAL A 92 3.59 -12.60 25.01
N GLY A 93 4.12 -12.50 26.22
CA GLY A 93 5.02 -11.41 26.56
C GLY A 93 5.69 -11.56 27.92
N GLN A 94 6.81 -10.86 28.08
CA GLN A 94 7.50 -10.70 29.36
C GLN A 94 7.78 -9.22 29.61
N GLY A 95 7.10 -8.65 30.61
CA GLY A 95 7.20 -7.23 30.95
C GLY A 95 6.58 -6.31 29.88
N GLU A 96 7.03 -5.06 29.85
CA GLU A 96 6.44 -4.01 29.01
C GLU A 96 7.07 -3.89 27.62
N LEU A 97 8.24 -4.49 27.39
CA LEU A 97 9.00 -4.30 26.15
C LEU A 97 8.76 -5.38 25.10
N PHE A 98 8.42 -6.61 25.52
CA PHE A 98 8.25 -7.75 24.63
C PHE A 98 6.83 -8.29 24.77
N GLN A 99 5.96 -7.92 23.83
CA GLN A 99 4.54 -8.26 23.80
C GLN A 99 4.15 -8.68 22.39
N ALA A 100 3.36 -9.74 22.28
CA ALA A 100 2.77 -10.25 21.05
C ALA A 100 1.32 -10.67 21.32
N THR A 101 0.44 -10.32 20.40
CA THR A 101 -1.00 -10.64 20.44
C THR A 101 -1.37 -11.31 19.13
N ALA A 102 -2.14 -12.40 19.20
CA ALA A 102 -2.61 -13.08 18.01
C ALA A 102 -3.69 -12.27 17.29
N GLU A 103 -3.58 -12.16 15.96
CA GLU A 103 -4.51 -11.42 15.10
C GLU A 103 -5.01 -12.31 13.96
N PRO A 104 -6.26 -12.82 14.02
CA PRO A 104 -6.85 -13.61 12.94
C PRO A 104 -7.44 -12.72 11.83
N GLY A 105 -7.67 -13.31 10.66
CA GLY A 105 -8.41 -12.68 9.56
C GLY A 105 -9.92 -12.62 9.83
N VAL A 106 -10.64 -11.89 8.98
CA VAL A 106 -12.11 -11.75 9.01
C VAL A 106 -12.78 -12.73 8.04
#